data_AF-A0A2T3JCJ5-F1
#
_entry.id   AF-A0A2T3JCJ5-F1
#
_cell.length_a   1.000
_cell.length_b   1.000
_cell.length_c   1.000
_cell.angle_alpha   90.00
_cell.angle_beta   90.00
_cell.angle_gamma   90.00
#
_symmetry.space_group_name_H-M   'P 1'
#
loop_
_entity.id
_entity.type
_entity.pdbx_description
1 polymer ?
#
loop_
_entity_poly.entity_id
_entity_poly.type
_entity_poly.pdbx_seq_one_letter_code
_entity_poly.pdbx_strand_id
1 'polypeptide(L)'
;MFYSTKTSIYVVWLLSFLFLFSSSSYAVSVSNDSIPLDNKALSENSVYEGLLHADLAQKDIIPEGIVGSVCVIRHDDKIVMLSEVITKKLSLPGGYIDPGNTAEEAAVREALEETGLVVSIDKLLQYRGRAAIYSCVADTPILVSSQVDHRNYTVVASWFAEDFGKEVRRVYLIDPDKVNSDEYRYPDDTKLLAKWIKNTPNSEITVYSDLSDKVNALHRFELTLMNDFQQWVKSQSNTVKSIFDVTMTVVNLPGEAYFLLFVAMVVIAFYGPMALLQLFVMLIGVIFISSLLKHGVASPRPFYIMPELQQTNAYGFSFPSGHTLMATVLWGMLWCLIREKNCEAKTSKNISLFSLFIVLMIVGQAVARVWYGVHYISDTIASITLGIVIVILWSKWRHSKEIPLKHSIASKWFWLGATIFVGVIASVTQLPDHVYLFSALLAIFLSIEFVPKYSLTLSVFNRCVTALITLIGIVVIGYFVSSLAHSSTVSLIVVAINSIGSFVAVGWTVIVPSLLYKKLANKACSLKAKFD
;
A
#
# COMPACT_ATOMS: atom_id res chain seq x y z
N MET A 1 -30.10 4.22 2.29
CA MET A 1 -30.45 2.81 2.52
C MET A 1 -30.92 2.22 1.19
N PHE A 2 -29.99 1.86 0.32
CA PHE A 2 -30.18 0.90 -0.78
C PHE A 2 -28.81 0.26 -0.97
N TYR A 3 -28.71 -1.00 -0.55
CA TYR A 3 -27.52 -1.84 -0.68
C TYR A 3 -27.38 -2.21 -2.15
N SER A 4 -26.35 -1.70 -2.83
CA SER A 4 -25.88 -2.33 -4.06
C SER A 4 -25.21 -3.65 -3.68
N THR A 5 -25.79 -4.74 -4.14
CA THR A 5 -25.29 -6.11 -3.97
C THR A 5 -24.02 -6.30 -4.81
N LYS A 6 -22.89 -5.76 -4.34
CA LYS A 6 -21.57 -6.29 -4.68
C LYS A 6 -21.48 -7.67 -4.05
N THR A 7 -21.85 -8.71 -4.79
CA THR A 7 -21.54 -10.10 -4.42
C THR A 7 -20.03 -10.25 -4.49
N SER A 8 -19.38 -9.96 -3.36
CA SER A 8 -17.94 -9.78 -3.25
C SER A 8 -17.21 -11.09 -3.50
N ILE A 9 -16.33 -11.11 -4.51
CA ILE A 9 -15.34 -12.17 -4.75
C ILE A 9 -14.55 -12.48 -3.46
N TYR A 10 -14.37 -11.50 -2.56
CA TYR A 10 -13.71 -11.69 -1.27
C TYR A 10 -14.56 -12.46 -0.24
N VAL A 11 -15.90 -12.42 -0.32
CA VAL A 11 -16.80 -13.23 0.52
C VAL A 11 -16.75 -14.70 0.10
N VAL A 12 -16.59 -14.97 -1.20
CA VAL A 12 -16.37 -16.32 -1.73
C VAL A 12 -15.04 -16.88 -1.19
N TRP A 13 -13.96 -16.08 -1.16
CA TRP A 13 -12.69 -16.51 -0.56
C TRP A 13 -12.78 -16.76 0.95
N LEU A 14 -13.51 -15.94 1.70
CA LEU A 14 -13.70 -16.14 3.15
C LEU A 14 -14.46 -17.46 3.45
N LEU A 15 -15.48 -17.78 2.63
CA LEU A 15 -16.27 -19.01 2.75
C LEU A 15 -15.50 -20.24 2.23
N SER A 16 -14.76 -20.13 1.12
CA SER A 16 -13.93 -21.22 0.59
C SER A 16 -12.77 -21.60 1.52
N PHE A 17 -12.25 -20.66 2.31
CA PHE A 17 -11.20 -20.95 3.30
C PHE A 17 -11.73 -21.62 4.57
N LEU A 18 -12.98 -21.34 4.97
CA LEU A 18 -13.63 -21.98 6.12
C LEU A 18 -14.05 -23.43 5.85
N PHE A 19 -14.25 -23.82 4.59
CA PHE A 19 -14.67 -25.17 4.19
C PHE A 19 -13.54 -26.17 3.89
N LEU A 20 -12.26 -25.78 4.02
CA LEU A 20 -11.12 -26.69 3.82
C LEU A 20 -10.85 -27.66 5.00
N PHE A 21 -11.71 -27.68 6.03
CA PHE A 21 -11.66 -28.64 7.12
C PHE A 21 -13.00 -29.38 7.31
N SER A 22 -13.47 -30.07 6.27
CA SER A 22 -14.33 -31.24 6.44
C SER A 22 -14.05 -32.26 5.33
N SER A 23 -13.37 -33.34 5.69
CA SER A 23 -13.12 -34.50 4.84
C SER A 23 -14.41 -35.25 4.52
N SER A 24 -14.64 -35.60 3.24
CA SER A 24 -14.97 -36.97 2.81
C SER A 24 -15.21 -37.05 1.30
N SER A 25 -14.57 -38.05 0.70
CA SER A 25 -14.64 -38.52 -0.68
C SER A 25 -16.06 -38.75 -1.19
N TYR A 26 -16.34 -38.42 -2.45
CA TYR A 26 -17.19 -39.24 -3.33
C TYR A 26 -16.76 -39.04 -4.79
N ALA A 27 -16.36 -40.14 -5.43
CA ALA A 27 -16.12 -40.25 -6.85
C ALA A 27 -17.42 -40.66 -7.55
N VAL A 28 -17.72 -40.07 -8.71
CA VAL A 28 -18.67 -40.64 -9.68
C VAL A 28 -18.15 -40.42 -11.10
N SER A 29 -18.05 -41.52 -11.82
CA SER A 29 -17.62 -41.72 -13.21
C SER A 29 -18.81 -41.74 -14.18
N VAL A 30 -18.69 -41.15 -15.38
CA VAL A 30 -19.51 -41.46 -16.59
C VAL A 30 -18.69 -41.05 -17.85
N SER A 31 -17.97 -42.00 -18.47
CA SER A 31 -18.22 -42.69 -19.76
C SER A 31 -18.02 -41.86 -21.04
N ASN A 32 -16.95 -42.21 -21.77
CA ASN A 32 -16.67 -41.89 -23.17
C ASN A 32 -17.52 -42.77 -24.10
N ASP A 33 -18.00 -42.21 -25.21
CA ASP A 33 -18.24 -42.95 -26.45
C ASP A 33 -17.81 -42.12 -27.70
N SER A 34 -16.75 -42.65 -28.33
CA SER A 34 -16.40 -42.80 -29.77
C SER A 34 -17.22 -42.10 -30.89
N ILE A 35 -16.61 -41.36 -31.86
CA ILE A 35 -15.98 -41.74 -33.17
C ILE A 35 -16.79 -41.11 -34.35
N PRO A 36 -16.29 -40.84 -35.60
CA PRO A 36 -14.93 -40.73 -36.16
C PRO A 36 -14.60 -39.42 -36.94
N LEU A 37 -13.31 -39.27 -37.21
CA LEU A 37 -12.68 -38.45 -38.26
C LEU A 37 -12.88 -39.03 -39.68
N ASP A 38 -12.85 -38.17 -40.69
CA ASP A 38 -12.36 -38.53 -42.04
C ASP A 38 -11.35 -37.48 -42.55
N ASN A 39 -10.36 -37.98 -43.30
CA ASN A 39 -9.10 -37.35 -43.67
C ASN A 39 -9.04 -36.96 -45.16
N LYS A 40 -8.05 -36.09 -45.47
CA LYS A 40 -7.33 -35.84 -46.76
C LYS A 40 -7.73 -34.55 -47.48
N ALA A 41 -6.85 -33.86 -48.21
CA ALA A 41 -5.38 -33.74 -48.32
C ALA A 41 -5.12 -32.80 -49.53
N LEU A 42 -4.04 -31.98 -49.48
CA LEU A 42 -3.27 -31.42 -50.63
C LEU A 42 -3.98 -30.37 -51.52
N SER A 43 -3.37 -29.33 -52.09
CA SER A 43 -2.03 -28.70 -52.07
C SER A 43 -2.11 -27.41 -52.92
N GLU A 44 -1.37 -26.36 -52.53
CA GLU A 44 -0.63 -25.38 -53.34
C GLU A 44 -1.20 -24.86 -54.69
N ASN A 45 -1.45 -23.54 -54.82
CA ASN A 45 -0.50 -22.53 -55.34
C ASN A 45 -1.16 -21.27 -55.92
N SER A 46 -0.50 -20.13 -55.65
CA SER A 46 -0.49 -18.86 -56.42
C SER A 46 -1.81 -18.05 -56.44
N VAL A 47 -1.83 -16.73 -56.29
CA VAL A 47 -1.07 -15.71 -57.01
C VAL A 47 -1.01 -14.42 -56.17
N TYR A 48 0.19 -13.85 -56.06
CA TYR A 48 0.43 -12.44 -55.73
C TYR A 48 0.10 -11.59 -56.97
N GLU A 49 -0.85 -10.66 -56.86
CA GLU A 49 -0.85 -9.33 -57.48
C GLU A 49 -2.16 -8.64 -57.09
N GLY A 50 -2.11 -7.53 -56.36
CA GLY A 50 -2.32 -6.22 -56.98
C GLY A 50 -3.82 -5.92 -57.00
N LEU A 51 -4.37 -5.10 -56.12
CA LEU A 51 -4.30 -3.64 -56.11
C LEU A 51 -5.75 -3.14 -56.06
N LEU A 52 -5.93 -2.04 -55.33
CA LEU A 52 -7.02 -1.09 -55.46
C LEU A 52 -8.41 -1.50 -54.94
N HIS A 53 -8.88 -0.68 -54.00
CA HIS A 53 -10.28 -0.52 -53.60
C HIS A 53 -10.90 -1.63 -52.75
N ALA A 54 -10.67 -1.52 -51.44
CA ALA A 54 -11.70 -1.87 -50.46
C ALA A 54 -11.68 -0.85 -49.33
N ASP A 55 -11.95 0.40 -49.72
CA ASP A 55 -12.58 1.38 -48.83
C ASP A 55 -14.03 0.91 -48.66
N LEU A 56 -14.24 -0.04 -47.74
CA LEU A 56 -15.55 -0.58 -47.41
C LEU A 56 -15.62 -0.72 -45.89
N ALA A 57 -16.27 0.27 -45.28
CA ALA A 57 -17.11 0.17 -44.10
C ALA A 57 -16.70 -0.96 -43.15
N GLN A 58 -15.81 -0.67 -42.21
CA GLN A 58 -15.62 -1.50 -41.03
C GLN A 58 -16.93 -1.47 -40.25
N LYS A 59 -17.83 -2.39 -40.58
CA LYS A 59 -19.05 -2.69 -39.81
C LYS A 59 -18.59 -2.86 -38.37
N ASP A 60 -19.14 -2.08 -37.45
CA ASP A 60 -18.86 -2.15 -36.01
C ASP A 60 -19.21 -3.55 -35.48
N ILE A 61 -18.27 -4.49 -35.62
CA ILE A 61 -18.35 -5.78 -34.94
C ILE A 61 -18.03 -5.47 -33.49
N ILE A 62 -19.08 -5.24 -32.70
CA ILE A 62 -18.99 -5.16 -31.24
C ILE A 62 -18.42 -6.50 -30.79
N PRO A 63 -17.21 -6.53 -30.20
CA PRO A 63 -16.62 -7.79 -29.74
C PRO A 63 -17.54 -8.46 -28.74
N GLU A 64 -17.73 -9.78 -28.85
CA GLU A 64 -18.55 -10.49 -27.87
C GLU A 64 -17.97 -10.34 -26.46
N GLY A 65 -18.84 -9.95 -25.53
CA GLY A 65 -18.51 -9.84 -24.11
C GLY A 65 -17.51 -8.73 -23.80
N ILE A 66 -17.75 -7.49 -24.22
CA ILE A 66 -17.03 -6.34 -23.67
C ILE A 66 -17.23 -6.32 -22.15
N VAL A 67 -16.12 -6.24 -21.40
CA VAL A 67 -16.13 -6.20 -19.94
C VAL A 67 -15.51 -4.93 -19.38
N GLY A 68 -14.77 -4.18 -20.20
CA GLY A 68 -14.09 -2.97 -19.77
C GLY A 68 -14.47 -1.75 -20.60
N SER A 69 -14.36 -0.58 -20.00
CA SER A 69 -14.51 0.69 -20.69
C SER A 69 -13.48 1.70 -20.21
N VAL A 70 -12.97 2.51 -21.13
CA VAL A 70 -11.88 3.46 -20.88
C VAL A 70 -12.22 4.79 -21.49
N CYS A 71 -11.84 5.86 -20.80
CA CYS A 71 -12.08 7.24 -21.19
C CYS A 71 -10.76 7.94 -21.51
N VAL A 72 -10.60 8.38 -22.77
CA VAL A 72 -9.46 9.19 -23.22
C VAL A 72 -9.86 10.65 -23.07
N ILE A 73 -9.21 11.37 -22.15
CA ILE A 73 -9.44 12.79 -21.89
C ILE A 73 -8.18 13.56 -22.27
N ARG A 74 -8.33 14.55 -23.16
CA ARG A 74 -7.21 15.32 -23.73
C ARG A 74 -7.23 16.78 -23.29
N HIS A 75 -6.03 17.32 -23.06
CA HIS A 75 -5.79 18.76 -23.13
C HIS A 75 -4.51 19.02 -23.94
N ASP A 76 -4.66 19.74 -25.06
CA ASP A 76 -3.67 19.98 -26.10
C ASP A 76 -3.00 18.67 -26.55
N ASP A 77 -1.68 18.56 -26.40
CA ASP A 77 -0.90 17.36 -26.74
C ASP A 77 -0.74 16.39 -25.56
N LYS A 78 -1.49 16.61 -24.46
CA LYS A 78 -1.42 15.80 -23.25
C LYS A 78 -2.71 15.02 -23.01
N ILE A 79 -2.57 13.94 -22.25
CA ILE A 79 -3.65 13.01 -21.88
C ILE A 79 -3.73 12.85 -20.37
N VAL A 80 -4.95 12.74 -19.86
CA VAL A 80 -5.20 12.42 -18.46
C VAL A 80 -4.85 10.96 -18.21
N MET A 81 -3.97 10.73 -17.23
CA MET A 81 -3.57 9.40 -16.79
C MET A 81 -3.55 9.35 -15.27
N LEU A 82 -3.79 8.18 -14.71
CA LEU A 82 -3.70 7.93 -13.28
C LEU A 82 -2.57 6.96 -12.97
N SER A 83 -2.00 7.07 -11.78
CA SER A 83 -1.09 6.06 -11.22
C SER A 83 -1.84 5.21 -10.21
N GLU A 84 -1.81 3.90 -10.39
CA GLU A 84 -2.59 2.97 -9.56
C GLU A 84 -1.92 2.65 -8.22
N VAL A 85 -2.73 2.36 -7.20
CA VAL A 85 -2.27 1.94 -5.85
C VAL A 85 -1.61 0.57 -5.92
N ILE A 86 -2.22 -0.36 -6.64
CA ILE A 86 -1.83 -1.77 -6.66
C ILE A 86 -0.65 -2.02 -7.61
N THR A 87 -0.83 -1.74 -8.90
CA THR A 87 0.20 -2.04 -9.92
C THR A 87 1.34 -1.03 -9.89
N LYS A 88 1.10 0.18 -9.35
CA LYS A 88 2.00 1.34 -9.38
C LYS A 88 2.31 1.84 -10.80
N LYS A 89 1.62 1.32 -11.81
CA LYS A 89 1.75 1.73 -13.21
C LYS A 89 0.80 2.88 -13.55
N LEU A 90 1.06 3.53 -14.67
CA LEU A 90 0.16 4.49 -15.28
C LEU A 90 -0.92 3.76 -16.09
N SER A 91 -2.13 4.30 -16.06
CA SER A 91 -3.26 3.83 -16.88
C SER A 91 -4.16 5.01 -17.23
N LEU A 92 -5.01 4.81 -18.22
CA LEU A 92 -6.13 5.70 -18.51
C LEU A 92 -7.28 5.41 -17.56
N PRO A 93 -8.12 6.41 -17.23
CA PRO A 93 -9.29 6.16 -16.40
C PRO A 93 -10.23 5.16 -17.08
N GLY A 94 -10.64 4.15 -16.34
CA GLY A 94 -11.44 3.06 -16.88
C GLY A 94 -11.44 1.80 -16.03
N GLY A 95 -12.52 1.04 -16.16
CA GLY A 95 -12.77 -0.13 -15.33
C GLY A 95 -13.84 -1.04 -15.94
N TYR A 96 -14.47 -1.85 -15.10
CA TYR A 96 -15.40 -2.89 -15.55
C TYR A 96 -16.79 -2.31 -15.86
N ILE A 97 -17.46 -2.91 -16.84
CA ILE A 97 -18.86 -2.60 -17.13
C ILE A 97 -19.74 -3.36 -16.14
N ASP A 98 -20.50 -2.62 -15.33
CA ASP A 98 -21.41 -3.21 -14.36
C ASP A 98 -22.61 -3.88 -15.03
N PRO A 99 -23.19 -4.94 -14.42
CA PRO A 99 -24.38 -5.58 -14.96
C PRO A 99 -25.53 -4.59 -15.14
N GLY A 100 -25.99 -4.44 -16.38
CA GLY A 100 -27.09 -3.54 -16.73
C GLY A 100 -26.68 -2.14 -17.17
N ASN A 101 -25.38 -1.79 -17.12
CA ASN A 101 -24.86 -0.55 -17.67
C ASN A 101 -24.31 -0.71 -19.08
N THR A 102 -24.29 0.40 -19.84
CA THR A 102 -23.60 0.46 -21.13
C THR A 102 -22.09 0.69 -20.95
N ALA A 103 -21.30 0.42 -21.99
CA ALA A 103 -19.88 0.74 -21.97
C ALA A 103 -19.63 2.26 -21.86
N GLU A 104 -20.49 3.09 -22.45
CA GLU A 104 -20.42 4.55 -22.34
C GLU A 104 -20.65 5.02 -20.91
N GLU A 105 -21.70 4.51 -20.26
CA GLU A 105 -22.00 4.79 -18.85
C GLU A 105 -20.84 4.39 -17.94
N ALA A 106 -20.23 3.23 -18.20
CA ALA A 106 -19.05 2.78 -17.46
C ALA A 106 -17.85 3.71 -17.66
N ALA A 107 -17.55 4.18 -18.88
CA ALA A 107 -16.44 5.11 -19.11
C ALA A 107 -16.63 6.44 -18.36
N VAL A 108 -17.85 7.00 -18.37
CA VAL A 108 -18.18 8.24 -17.65
C VAL A 108 -18.08 8.03 -16.14
N ARG A 109 -18.63 6.91 -15.63
CA ARG A 109 -18.58 6.55 -14.20
C ARG A 109 -17.13 6.42 -13.72
N GLU A 110 -16.32 5.64 -14.41
CA GLU A 110 -14.91 5.39 -14.04
C GLU A 110 -14.08 6.67 -14.10
N ALA A 111 -14.28 7.53 -15.10
CA ALA A 111 -13.62 8.84 -15.14
C ALA A 111 -13.95 9.69 -13.89
N LEU A 112 -15.20 9.70 -13.45
CA LEU A 112 -15.62 10.42 -12.26
C LEU A 112 -15.07 9.78 -10.97
N GLU A 113 -15.20 8.47 -10.81
CA GLU A 113 -14.81 7.75 -9.59
C GLU A 113 -13.30 7.76 -9.37
N GLU A 114 -12.51 7.64 -10.45
CA GLU A 114 -11.05 7.56 -10.39
C GLU A 114 -10.37 8.93 -10.42
N THR A 115 -10.90 9.88 -11.20
CA THR A 115 -10.24 11.19 -11.41
C THR A 115 -10.98 12.37 -10.80
N GLY A 116 -12.26 12.20 -10.47
CA GLY A 116 -13.13 13.29 -10.05
C GLY A 116 -13.61 14.19 -11.19
N LEU A 117 -13.30 13.84 -12.45
CA LEU A 117 -13.70 14.62 -13.62
C LEU A 117 -15.07 14.15 -14.12
N VAL A 118 -16.00 15.10 -14.24
CA VAL A 118 -17.26 14.88 -14.96
C VAL A 118 -16.99 15.05 -16.44
N VAL A 119 -17.37 14.05 -17.24
CA VAL A 119 -17.05 13.99 -18.67
C VAL A 119 -18.27 13.61 -19.50
N SER A 120 -18.29 14.10 -20.73
CA SER A 120 -19.22 13.70 -21.77
C SER A 120 -18.50 12.86 -22.83
N ILE A 121 -19.17 11.83 -23.35
CA ILE A 121 -18.67 11.00 -24.45
C ILE A 121 -18.81 11.78 -25.76
N ASP A 122 -17.72 11.87 -26.52
CA ASP A 122 -17.72 12.37 -27.90
C ASP A 122 -18.02 11.23 -28.88
N LYS A 123 -17.22 10.16 -28.84
CA LYS A 123 -17.38 8.98 -29.70
C LYS A 123 -16.55 7.78 -29.22
N LEU A 124 -16.87 6.60 -29.74
CA LEU A 124 -15.99 5.43 -29.65
C LEU A 124 -14.74 5.62 -30.53
N LEU A 125 -13.55 5.43 -29.97
CA LEU A 125 -12.28 5.49 -30.70
C LEU A 125 -11.88 4.14 -31.29
N GLN A 126 -11.97 3.08 -30.47
CA GLN A 126 -11.73 1.70 -30.91
C GLN A 126 -12.23 0.69 -29.87
N TYR A 127 -12.37 -0.55 -30.31
CA TYR A 127 -12.36 -1.71 -29.42
C TYR A 127 -10.92 -2.24 -29.27
N ARG A 128 -10.52 -2.56 -28.03
CA ARG A 128 -9.20 -3.10 -27.68
C ARG A 128 -9.40 -4.37 -26.85
N GLY A 129 -9.32 -5.53 -27.51
CA GLY A 129 -9.64 -6.81 -26.87
C GLY A 129 -11.10 -6.82 -26.38
N ARG A 130 -11.29 -6.88 -25.06
CA ARG A 130 -12.61 -6.84 -24.40
C ARG A 130 -12.93 -5.48 -23.75
N ALA A 131 -12.23 -4.42 -24.15
CA ALA A 131 -12.46 -3.06 -23.68
C ALA A 131 -12.90 -2.13 -24.81
N ALA A 132 -13.86 -1.25 -24.53
CA ALA A 132 -14.23 -0.14 -25.39
C ALA A 132 -13.43 1.11 -24.99
N ILE A 133 -12.80 1.79 -25.95
CA ILE A 133 -12.03 3.00 -25.71
C ILE A 133 -12.80 4.20 -26.27
N TYR A 134 -13.21 5.11 -25.41
CA TYR A 134 -13.99 6.29 -25.77
C TYR A 134 -13.15 7.57 -25.76
N SER A 135 -13.49 8.46 -26.67
CA SER A 135 -13.10 9.87 -26.66
C SER A 135 -14.01 10.61 -25.70
N CYS A 136 -13.44 11.31 -24.73
CA CYS A 136 -14.17 12.03 -23.70
C CYS A 136 -13.72 13.49 -23.61
N VAL A 137 -14.66 14.36 -23.23
CA VAL A 137 -14.41 15.78 -22.98
C VAL A 137 -14.84 16.11 -21.55
N ALA A 138 -13.98 16.81 -20.80
CA ALA A 138 -14.35 17.27 -19.47
C ALA A 138 -15.40 18.39 -19.55
N ASP A 139 -16.47 18.26 -18.79
CA ASP A 139 -17.57 19.23 -18.76
C ASP A 139 -17.21 20.51 -18.00
N THR A 140 -16.18 20.42 -17.15
CA THR A 140 -15.61 21.54 -16.39
C THR A 140 -14.09 21.59 -16.59
N PRO A 141 -13.47 22.78 -16.53
CA PRO A 141 -12.02 22.90 -16.66
C PRO A 141 -11.27 21.99 -15.69
N ILE A 142 -10.36 21.19 -16.22
CA ILE A 142 -9.54 20.26 -15.43
C ILE A 142 -8.62 21.08 -14.53
N LEU A 143 -8.67 20.81 -13.23
CA LEU A 143 -7.89 21.55 -12.24
C LEU A 143 -6.46 21.00 -12.16
N VAL A 144 -5.51 21.77 -12.70
CA VAL A 144 -4.12 21.35 -12.91
C VAL A 144 -3.17 22.15 -12.01
N SER A 145 -2.25 21.47 -11.34
CA SER A 145 -1.25 22.09 -10.48
C SER A 145 -0.24 22.90 -11.30
N SER A 146 0.16 24.07 -10.81
CA SER A 146 1.26 24.87 -11.35
C SER A 146 2.63 24.20 -11.17
N GLN A 147 2.74 23.24 -10.25
CA GLN A 147 3.93 22.43 -10.01
C GLN A 147 3.80 21.05 -10.65
N VAL A 148 4.96 20.48 -11.01
CA VAL A 148 5.11 19.11 -11.49
C VAL A 148 5.55 18.16 -10.37
N ASP A 149 5.36 16.86 -10.56
CA ASP A 149 5.92 15.87 -9.66
C ASP A 149 7.43 15.62 -9.92
N HIS A 150 8.03 14.73 -9.12
CA HIS A 150 9.43 14.30 -9.28
C HIS A 150 9.77 13.63 -10.62
N ARG A 151 8.77 13.18 -11.40
CA ARG A 151 8.93 12.64 -12.76
C ARG A 151 8.68 13.71 -13.83
N ASN A 152 8.51 14.97 -13.42
CA ASN A 152 8.19 16.10 -14.27
C ASN A 152 6.81 15.98 -14.96
N TYR A 153 5.87 15.28 -14.31
CA TYR A 153 4.48 15.18 -14.77
C TYR A 153 3.60 16.24 -14.11
N THR A 154 2.74 16.87 -14.90
CA THR A 154 1.79 17.85 -14.39
C THR A 154 0.69 17.14 -13.61
N VAL A 155 0.42 17.57 -12.38
CA VAL A 155 -0.51 16.89 -11.47
C VAL A 155 -1.93 17.44 -11.66
N VAL A 156 -2.91 16.54 -11.70
CA VAL A 156 -4.34 16.88 -11.70
C VAL A 156 -4.90 16.68 -10.29
N ALA A 157 -5.65 17.68 -9.81
CA ALA A 157 -6.34 17.62 -8.53
C ALA A 157 -7.40 16.50 -8.56
N SER A 158 -7.26 15.52 -7.67
CA SER A 158 -8.07 14.28 -7.68
C SER A 158 -8.35 13.72 -6.28
N TRP A 159 -7.93 14.39 -5.21
CA TRP A 159 -8.10 13.87 -3.83
C TRP A 159 -9.55 13.75 -3.36
N PHE A 160 -10.48 14.38 -4.10
CA PHE A 160 -11.91 14.36 -3.85
C PHE A 160 -12.64 13.27 -4.64
N ALA A 161 -11.93 12.52 -5.51
CA ALA A 161 -12.47 11.38 -6.23
C ALA A 161 -12.76 10.21 -5.27
N GLU A 162 -13.76 9.39 -5.58
CA GLU A 162 -14.23 8.32 -4.70
C GLU A 162 -13.16 7.24 -4.47
N ASP A 163 -12.39 6.91 -5.51
CA ASP A 163 -11.37 5.86 -5.48
C ASP A 163 -9.97 6.38 -5.22
N PHE A 164 -9.86 7.65 -4.87
CA PHE A 164 -8.62 8.25 -4.41
C PHE A 164 -8.09 7.56 -3.15
N GLY A 165 -6.83 7.14 -3.22
CA GLY A 165 -6.15 6.40 -2.15
C GLY A 165 -6.56 4.94 -2.01
N LYS A 166 -7.57 4.45 -2.75
CA LYS A 166 -7.96 3.03 -2.80
C LYS A 166 -7.42 2.36 -4.05
N GLU A 167 -7.75 2.93 -5.20
CA GLU A 167 -7.32 2.46 -6.52
C GLU A 167 -6.37 3.45 -7.18
N VAL A 168 -6.59 4.75 -6.95
CA VAL A 168 -5.81 5.83 -7.56
C VAL A 168 -4.87 6.48 -6.55
N ARG A 169 -3.57 6.53 -6.86
CA ARG A 169 -2.57 7.25 -6.04
C ARG A 169 -2.54 8.73 -6.37
N ARG A 170 -2.63 9.05 -7.66
CA ARG A 170 -2.51 10.41 -8.20
C ARG A 170 -2.92 10.42 -9.67
N VAL A 171 -3.50 11.53 -10.12
CA VAL A 171 -3.85 11.78 -11.51
C VAL A 171 -2.90 12.84 -12.08
N TYR A 172 -2.61 12.71 -13.37
CA TYR A 172 -1.65 13.53 -14.10
C TYR A 172 -2.19 13.91 -15.46
N LEU A 173 -1.62 14.98 -16.01
CA LEU A 173 -1.75 15.38 -17.39
C LEU A 173 -0.38 15.20 -18.05
N ILE A 174 -0.24 14.14 -18.86
CA ILE A 174 1.05 13.63 -19.35
C ILE A 174 1.12 13.74 -20.87
N ASP A 175 2.29 14.10 -21.36
CA ASP A 175 2.62 14.00 -22.79
C ASP A 175 2.82 12.50 -23.15
N PRO A 176 2.03 11.94 -24.07
CA PRO A 176 2.06 10.51 -24.40
C PRO A 176 3.45 10.01 -24.80
N ASP A 177 4.27 10.87 -25.42
CA ASP A 177 5.60 10.50 -25.91
C ASP A 177 6.63 10.36 -24.77
N LYS A 178 6.30 10.89 -23.58
CA LYS A 178 7.12 10.75 -22.36
C LYS A 178 6.78 9.53 -21.51
N VAL A 179 5.80 8.73 -21.94
CA VAL A 179 5.37 7.53 -21.21
C VAL A 179 6.22 6.33 -21.64
N ASN A 180 7.03 5.82 -20.72
CA ASN A 180 7.77 4.59 -20.95
C ASN A 180 6.80 3.38 -20.93
N SER A 181 6.98 2.43 -21.85
CA SER A 181 6.18 1.20 -21.95
C SER A 181 6.17 0.39 -20.66
N ASP A 182 7.27 0.37 -19.91
CA ASP A 182 7.38 -0.38 -18.64
C ASP A 182 6.61 0.30 -17.49
N GLU A 183 6.39 1.61 -17.59
CA GLU A 183 5.64 2.39 -16.61
C GLU A 183 4.14 2.37 -16.85
N TYR A 184 3.70 1.98 -18.06
CA TYR A 184 2.30 1.92 -18.44
C TYR A 184 1.72 0.51 -18.27
N ARG A 185 0.48 0.42 -17.77
CA ARG A 185 -0.17 -0.85 -17.41
C ARG A 185 -0.34 -1.79 -18.59
N TYR A 186 -0.54 -1.24 -19.79
CA TYR A 186 -0.72 -1.98 -21.03
C TYR A 186 0.37 -1.57 -22.03
N PRO A 187 1.61 -2.09 -21.92
CA PRO A 187 2.78 -1.60 -22.65
C PRO A 187 2.56 -1.43 -24.16
N ASP A 188 1.82 -2.36 -24.78
CA ASP A 188 1.51 -2.36 -26.22
C ASP A 188 0.64 -1.17 -26.66
N ASP A 189 -0.15 -0.60 -25.75
CA ASP A 189 -1.05 0.51 -26.04
C ASP A 189 -0.33 1.86 -26.05
N THR A 190 0.92 1.95 -25.58
CA THR A 190 1.67 3.23 -25.55
C THR A 190 1.76 3.89 -26.91
N LYS A 191 1.92 3.09 -27.98
CA LYS A 191 1.93 3.55 -29.37
C LYS A 191 0.57 4.07 -29.86
N LEU A 192 -0.51 3.65 -29.21
CA LEU A 192 -1.88 4.04 -29.55
C LEU A 192 -2.30 5.35 -28.85
N LEU A 193 -1.64 5.73 -27.76
CA LEU A 193 -1.97 6.94 -26.98
C LEU A 193 -1.98 8.20 -27.86
N ALA A 194 -0.93 8.41 -28.65
CA ALA A 194 -0.84 9.54 -29.58
C ALA A 194 -1.96 9.52 -30.64
N LYS A 195 -2.35 8.33 -31.11
CA LYS A 195 -3.47 8.16 -32.05
C LYS A 195 -4.81 8.52 -31.42
N TRP A 196 -5.03 8.12 -30.17
CA TRP A 196 -6.28 8.41 -29.45
C TRP A 196 -6.43 9.90 -29.15
N ILE A 197 -5.37 10.55 -28.67
CA ILE A 197 -5.32 12.00 -28.42
C ILE A 197 -5.67 12.78 -29.68
N LYS A 198 -5.08 12.45 -30.84
CA LYS A 198 -5.35 13.16 -32.11
C LYS A 198 -6.84 13.13 -32.51
N ASN A 199 -7.59 12.12 -32.07
CA ASN A 199 -9.00 11.93 -32.39
C ASN A 199 -9.95 12.33 -31.25
N THR A 200 -9.42 12.92 -30.17
CA THR A 200 -10.16 13.33 -28.97
C THR A 200 -10.26 14.87 -28.93
N PRO A 201 -11.44 15.46 -28.64
CA PRO A 201 -11.59 16.91 -28.53
C PRO A 201 -10.75 17.48 -27.39
N ASN A 202 -10.55 18.81 -27.41
CA ASN A 202 -9.81 19.47 -26.33
C ASN A 202 -10.71 19.69 -25.10
N SER A 203 -10.20 19.39 -23.91
CA SER A 203 -10.81 19.81 -22.64
C SER A 203 -10.13 21.08 -22.12
N GLU A 204 -10.87 21.96 -21.47
CA GLU A 204 -10.30 23.15 -20.83
C GLU A 204 -9.53 22.81 -19.55
N ILE A 205 -8.59 23.67 -19.16
CA ILE A 205 -7.87 23.55 -17.88
C ILE A 205 -7.99 24.83 -17.07
N THR A 206 -7.86 24.70 -15.75
CA THR A 206 -7.58 25.80 -14.84
C THR A 206 -6.34 25.46 -14.04
N VAL A 207 -5.33 26.33 -14.12
CA VAL A 207 -4.08 26.15 -13.36
C VAL A 207 -4.22 26.75 -11.97
N TYR A 208 -3.84 26.01 -10.93
CA TYR A 208 -3.81 26.50 -9.55
C TYR A 208 -2.41 26.39 -8.94
N SER A 209 -2.07 27.37 -8.12
CA SER A 209 -0.89 27.34 -7.23
C SER A 209 -1.28 27.26 -5.76
N ASP A 210 -2.50 27.71 -5.42
CA ASP A 210 -3.01 27.74 -4.07
C ASP A 210 -4.53 27.51 -4.07
N LEU A 211 -4.99 26.58 -3.22
CA LEU A 211 -6.39 26.28 -2.96
C LEU A 211 -6.73 26.43 -1.47
N SER A 212 -5.96 27.20 -0.72
CA SER A 212 -6.12 27.43 0.73
C SER A 212 -7.50 27.97 1.10
N ASP A 213 -8.18 28.61 0.16
CA ASP A 213 -9.57 29.03 0.31
C ASP A 213 -10.59 27.88 0.37
N LYS A 214 -10.21 26.69 -0.10
CA LYS A 214 -11.05 25.47 -0.11
C LYS A 214 -10.92 24.63 1.15
N VAL A 215 -10.04 24.98 2.08
CA VAL A 215 -9.88 24.28 3.36
C VAL A 215 -10.40 25.10 4.54
N ASN A 216 -10.62 24.41 5.67
CA ASN A 216 -11.07 25.04 6.91
C ASN A 216 -10.03 26.05 7.46
N ALA A 217 -10.46 26.89 8.40
CA ALA A 217 -9.62 27.95 8.96
C ALA A 217 -8.34 27.44 9.65
N LEU A 218 -8.41 26.27 10.31
CA LEU A 218 -7.26 25.65 10.96
C LEU A 218 -6.20 25.26 9.93
N HIS A 219 -6.57 24.49 8.90
CA HIS A 219 -5.64 24.07 7.85
C HIS A 219 -5.10 25.27 7.07
N ARG A 220 -5.91 26.30 6.83
CA ARG A 220 -5.44 27.53 6.18
C ARG A 220 -4.33 28.20 6.99
N PHE A 221 -4.52 28.34 8.30
CA PHE A 221 -3.49 28.87 9.19
C PHE A 221 -2.24 27.98 9.21
N GLU A 222 -2.42 26.66 9.26
CA GLU A 222 -1.30 25.71 9.22
C GLU A 222 -0.52 25.79 7.91
N LEU A 223 -1.19 25.95 6.77
CA LEU A 223 -0.53 26.12 5.47
C LEU A 223 0.39 27.35 5.45
N THR A 224 -0.07 28.48 6.01
CA THR A 224 0.76 29.69 6.16
C THR A 224 2.00 29.39 7.01
N LEU A 225 1.81 28.79 8.20
CA LEU A 225 2.93 28.43 9.08
C LEU A 225 3.91 27.47 8.41
N MET A 226 3.41 26.49 7.66
CA MET A 226 4.21 25.51 6.94
C MET A 226 5.05 26.16 5.85
N ASN A 227 4.44 27.05 5.05
CA ASN A 227 5.16 27.80 4.03
C ASN A 227 6.23 28.69 4.66
N ASP A 228 5.90 29.47 5.68
CA ASP A 228 6.84 30.35 6.37
C ASP A 228 8.01 29.55 6.98
N PHE A 229 7.71 28.42 7.61
CA PHE A 229 8.72 27.51 8.13
C PHE A 229 9.61 26.96 7.00
N GLN A 230 9.03 26.57 5.88
CA GLN A 230 9.80 26.07 4.75
C GLN A 230 10.73 27.14 4.16
N GLN A 231 10.22 28.35 3.98
CA GLN A 231 10.98 29.50 3.49
C GLN A 231 12.11 29.88 4.44
N TRP A 232 11.85 29.89 5.76
CA TRP A 232 12.85 30.18 6.78
C TRP A 232 14.03 29.20 6.77
N VAL A 233 13.77 27.89 6.62
CA VAL A 233 14.84 26.89 6.49
C VAL A 233 15.59 27.08 5.17
N LYS A 234 14.87 27.32 4.06
CA LYS A 234 15.46 27.54 2.73
C LYS A 234 16.32 28.81 2.67
N SER A 235 16.04 29.82 3.50
CA SER A 235 16.84 31.04 3.60
C SER A 235 18.10 30.92 4.47
N GLN A 236 18.30 29.79 5.16
CA GLN A 236 19.52 29.57 5.94
C GLN A 236 20.73 29.28 5.04
N SER A 237 21.94 29.37 5.60
CA SER A 237 23.16 29.00 4.88
C SER A 237 23.14 27.52 4.45
N ASN A 238 23.82 27.21 3.34
CA ASN A 238 23.87 25.84 2.77
C ASN A 238 24.29 24.78 3.81
N THR A 239 25.21 25.12 4.71
CA THR A 239 25.66 24.23 5.79
C THR A 239 24.54 23.95 6.80
N VAL A 240 23.84 24.98 7.26
CA VAL A 240 22.73 24.83 8.22
C VAL A 240 21.59 24.03 7.58
N LYS A 241 21.23 24.36 6.34
CA LYS A 241 20.22 23.61 5.58
C LYS A 241 20.59 22.14 5.43
N SER A 242 21.83 21.83 5.07
CA SER A 242 22.28 20.44 4.91
C SER A 242 22.22 19.65 6.23
N ILE A 243 22.65 20.25 7.35
CA ILE A 243 22.54 19.63 8.68
C ILE A 243 21.07 19.39 9.03
N PHE A 244 20.20 20.36 8.74
CA PHE A 244 18.77 20.23 8.97
C PHE A 244 18.16 19.10 8.13
N ASP A 245 18.44 19.05 6.83
CA ASP A 245 17.93 18.02 5.91
C ASP A 245 18.35 16.60 6.36
N VAL A 246 19.63 16.44 6.76
CA VAL A 246 20.13 15.17 7.32
C VAL A 246 19.42 14.83 8.63
N THR A 247 19.24 15.81 9.51
CA THR A 247 18.52 15.62 10.79
C THR A 247 17.08 15.16 10.54
N MET A 248 16.35 15.82 9.64
CA MET A 248 14.98 15.46 9.27
C MET A 248 14.89 14.06 8.67
N THR A 249 15.89 13.68 7.87
CA THR A 249 15.98 12.33 7.30
C THR A 249 16.16 11.29 8.39
N VAL A 250 17.07 11.52 9.34
CA VAL A 250 17.36 10.59 10.45
C VAL A 250 16.17 10.44 11.40
N VAL A 251 15.55 11.55 11.81
CA VAL A 251 14.38 11.48 12.70
C VAL A 251 13.14 10.93 12.00
N ASN A 252 13.10 10.89 10.66
CA ASN A 252 12.00 10.27 9.91
C ASN A 252 12.12 8.73 9.78
N LEU A 253 13.30 8.15 10.04
CA LEU A 253 13.57 6.72 9.91
C LEU A 253 12.54 5.81 10.60
N PRO A 254 12.05 6.10 11.82
CA PRO A 254 11.07 5.24 12.50
C PRO A 254 9.76 4.98 11.74
N GLY A 255 9.40 5.83 10.79
CA GLY A 255 8.26 5.62 9.91
C GLY A 255 8.54 4.77 8.67
N GLU A 256 9.80 4.41 8.41
CA GLU A 256 10.23 3.73 7.18
C GLU A 256 10.28 2.21 7.35
N ALA A 257 9.85 1.47 6.31
CA ALA A 257 9.77 0.01 6.35
C ALA A 257 11.11 -0.68 6.66
N TYR A 258 12.23 -0.16 6.14
CA TYR A 258 13.55 -0.72 6.37
C TYR A 258 14.02 -0.52 7.83
N PHE A 259 13.61 0.57 8.48
CA PHE A 259 13.89 0.77 9.91
C PHE A 259 13.06 -0.19 10.76
N LEU A 260 11.78 -0.40 10.42
CA LEU A 260 10.94 -1.39 11.10
C LEU A 260 11.52 -2.81 10.98
N LEU A 261 12.03 -3.16 9.79
CA LEU A 261 12.74 -4.43 9.56
C LEU A 261 14.01 -4.51 10.41
N PHE A 262 14.81 -3.45 10.47
CA PHE A 262 15.99 -3.37 11.33
C PHE A 262 15.61 -3.58 12.81
N VAL A 263 14.59 -2.89 13.31
CA VAL A 263 14.09 -3.05 14.69
C VAL A 263 13.63 -4.49 14.93
N ALA A 264 12.92 -5.12 13.99
CA ALA A 264 12.53 -6.53 14.11
C ALA A 264 13.74 -7.46 14.22
N MET A 265 14.79 -7.23 13.42
CA MET A 265 16.03 -8.02 13.50
C MET A 265 16.78 -7.80 14.83
N VAL A 266 16.83 -6.56 15.33
CA VAL A 266 17.36 -6.26 16.68
C VAL A 266 16.54 -6.98 17.74
N VAL A 267 15.21 -6.97 17.65
CA VAL A 267 14.35 -7.67 18.60
C VAL A 267 14.60 -9.18 18.58
N ILE A 268 14.73 -9.80 17.40
CA ILE A 268 15.10 -11.21 17.28
C ILE A 268 16.48 -11.48 17.87
N ALA A 269 17.47 -10.63 17.60
CA ALA A 269 18.85 -10.83 18.06
C ALA A 269 19.03 -10.65 19.57
N PHE A 270 18.26 -9.77 20.22
CA PHE A 270 18.48 -9.44 21.63
C PHE A 270 17.40 -9.99 22.57
N TYR A 271 16.15 -10.13 22.11
CA TYR A 271 14.99 -10.44 22.95
C TYR A 271 14.21 -11.69 22.50
N GLY A 272 14.48 -12.20 21.30
CA GLY A 272 13.97 -13.47 20.80
C GLY A 272 12.53 -13.44 20.27
N PRO A 273 12.00 -14.60 19.82
CA PRO A 273 10.74 -14.68 19.07
C PRO A 273 9.49 -14.19 19.82
N MET A 274 9.42 -14.34 21.15
CA MET A 274 8.26 -13.87 21.92
C MET A 274 8.19 -12.34 21.97
N ALA A 275 9.34 -11.66 22.03
CA ALA A 275 9.39 -10.19 21.97
C ALA A 275 9.06 -9.68 20.58
N LEU A 276 9.42 -10.43 19.53
CA LEU A 276 9.01 -10.14 18.16
C LEU A 276 7.48 -10.16 18.01
N LEU A 277 6.79 -11.12 18.62
CA LEU A 277 5.32 -11.13 18.61
C LEU A 277 4.71 -9.90 19.30
N GLN A 278 5.30 -9.44 20.41
CA GLN A 278 4.87 -8.20 21.05
C GLN A 278 5.04 -6.99 20.12
N LEU A 279 6.17 -6.92 19.40
CA LEU A 279 6.39 -5.89 18.39
C LEU A 279 5.33 -5.99 17.27
N PHE A 280 5.05 -7.19 16.75
CA PHE A 280 4.05 -7.38 15.69
C PHE A 280 2.65 -6.95 16.10
N VAL A 281 2.20 -7.22 17.33
CA VAL A 281 0.91 -6.71 17.82
C VAL A 281 0.85 -5.19 17.70
N MET A 282 1.93 -4.49 18.07
CA MET A 282 1.97 -3.03 18.03
C MET A 282 2.08 -2.49 16.60
N LEU A 283 2.96 -3.05 15.76
CA LEU A 283 3.13 -2.63 14.38
C LEU A 283 1.83 -2.84 13.56
N ILE A 284 1.26 -4.04 13.62
CA ILE A 284 0.01 -4.38 12.92
C ILE A 284 -1.14 -3.49 13.43
N GLY A 285 -1.24 -3.31 14.76
CA GLY A 285 -2.26 -2.46 15.36
C GLY A 285 -2.16 -1.00 14.90
N VAL A 286 -0.95 -0.44 14.86
CA VAL A 286 -0.71 0.94 14.39
C VAL A 286 -1.06 1.10 12.92
N ILE A 287 -0.61 0.18 12.05
CA ILE A 287 -0.90 0.23 10.61
C ILE A 287 -2.41 0.15 10.39
N PHE A 288 -3.08 -0.79 11.06
CA PHE A 288 -4.52 -0.99 10.95
C PHE A 288 -5.33 0.24 11.40
N ILE A 289 -5.04 0.77 12.60
CA ILE A 289 -5.73 1.96 13.14
C ILE A 289 -5.46 3.18 12.26
N SER A 290 -4.21 3.38 11.82
CA SER A 290 -3.87 4.51 10.96
C SER A 290 -4.58 4.44 9.62
N SER A 291 -4.70 3.26 9.02
CA SER A 291 -5.39 3.05 7.75
C SER A 291 -6.89 3.34 7.88
N LEU A 292 -7.54 2.82 8.93
CA LEU A 292 -8.94 3.10 9.19
C LEU A 292 -9.23 4.59 9.36
N LEU A 293 -8.41 5.30 10.13
CA LEU A 293 -8.58 6.74 10.33
C LEU A 293 -8.32 7.54 9.04
N LYS A 294 -7.37 7.10 8.19
CA LYS A 294 -7.09 7.73 6.90
C LYS A 294 -8.30 7.75 5.99
N HIS A 295 -8.93 6.59 5.81
CA HIS A 295 -10.10 6.47 4.94
C HIS A 295 -11.39 6.94 5.61
N GLY A 296 -11.44 6.95 6.94
CA GLY A 296 -12.59 7.50 7.68
C GLY A 296 -12.65 9.02 7.69
N VAL A 297 -11.51 9.71 7.80
CA VAL A 297 -11.44 11.18 7.83
C VAL A 297 -11.23 11.78 6.44
N ALA A 298 -10.50 11.09 5.55
CA ALA A 298 -10.27 11.49 4.16
C ALA A 298 -9.74 12.94 3.98
N SER A 299 -8.93 13.43 4.94
CA SER A 299 -8.38 14.79 4.90
C SER A 299 -7.32 14.92 3.78
N PRO A 300 -7.40 15.95 2.89
CA PRO A 300 -6.41 16.17 1.84
C PRO A 300 -5.07 16.59 2.40
N ARG A 301 -3.96 16.19 1.79
CA ARG A 301 -2.61 16.60 2.21
C ARG A 301 -2.35 18.09 1.91
N PRO A 302 -1.46 18.75 2.69
CA PRO A 302 -1.10 20.15 2.46
C PRO A 302 -0.65 20.43 1.02
N PHE A 303 0.18 19.56 0.45
CA PHE A 303 0.66 19.73 -0.92
C PHE A 303 -0.39 19.49 -2.02
N TYR A 304 -1.56 18.92 -1.71
CA TYR A 304 -2.68 18.92 -2.67
C TYR A 304 -3.32 20.30 -2.79
N ILE A 305 -3.18 21.12 -1.74
CA ILE A 305 -3.76 22.46 -1.66
C ILE A 305 -2.75 23.52 -2.12
N MET A 306 -1.50 23.41 -1.65
CA MET A 306 -0.38 24.25 -2.05
C MET A 306 0.77 23.37 -2.57
N PRO A 307 0.84 23.09 -3.88
CA PRO A 307 1.79 22.13 -4.45
C PRO A 307 3.27 22.41 -4.15
N GLU A 308 3.64 23.67 -3.94
CA GLU A 308 5.01 24.09 -3.60
C GLU A 308 5.54 23.54 -2.25
N LEU A 309 4.64 23.12 -1.37
CA LEU A 309 5.01 22.53 -0.07
C LEU A 309 5.62 21.13 -0.22
N GLN A 310 5.41 20.44 -1.33
CA GLN A 310 5.85 19.05 -1.49
C GLN A 310 7.38 18.93 -1.53
N GLN A 311 8.00 18.36 -0.49
CA GLN A 311 9.45 18.07 -0.48
C GLN A 311 9.77 16.57 -0.60
N THR A 312 8.76 15.71 -0.48
CA THR A 312 8.92 14.25 -0.65
C THR A 312 7.69 13.63 -1.31
N ASN A 313 7.86 12.42 -1.82
CA ASN A 313 6.77 11.69 -2.44
C ASN A 313 5.86 11.05 -1.39
N ALA A 314 4.58 11.39 -1.44
CA ALA A 314 3.54 10.76 -0.65
C ALA A 314 2.24 10.68 -1.47
N TYR A 315 1.37 9.74 -1.10
CA TYR A 315 0.05 9.58 -1.71
C TYR A 315 -1.01 9.29 -0.63
N GLY A 316 -2.29 9.33 -1.01
CA GLY A 316 -3.43 9.10 -0.12
C GLY A 316 -3.65 10.23 0.89
N PHE A 317 -4.50 9.98 1.89
CA PHE A 317 -4.96 11.01 2.82
C PHE A 317 -3.93 11.42 3.88
N SER A 318 -4.09 12.64 4.38
CA SER A 318 -3.22 13.29 5.35
C SER A 318 -3.40 12.72 6.75
N PHE A 319 -4.59 12.85 7.32
CA PHE A 319 -4.87 12.50 8.71
C PHE A 319 -5.00 10.98 8.91
N PRO A 320 -4.44 10.38 9.97
CA PRO A 320 -3.35 10.88 10.80
C PRO A 320 -1.98 10.65 10.10
N SER A 321 -0.92 11.25 10.65
CA SER A 321 0.45 10.93 10.23
C SER A 321 0.86 9.54 10.74
N GLY A 322 0.90 8.55 9.84
CA GLY A 322 1.29 7.17 10.17
C GLY A 322 2.75 7.05 10.65
N HIS A 323 3.67 7.83 10.06
CA HIS A 323 5.07 7.85 10.48
C HIS A 323 5.23 8.42 11.91
N THR A 324 4.52 9.51 12.22
CA THR A 324 4.52 10.11 13.56
C THR A 324 3.91 9.17 14.59
N LEU A 325 2.80 8.50 14.24
CA LEU A 325 2.15 7.53 15.10
C LEU A 325 3.08 6.34 15.39
N MET A 326 3.72 5.79 14.36
CA MET A 326 4.67 4.68 14.47
C MET A 326 5.88 5.05 15.34
N ALA A 327 6.49 6.21 15.09
CA ALA A 327 7.61 6.69 15.89
C ALA A 327 7.23 6.87 17.36
N THR A 328 6.06 7.45 17.64
CA THR A 328 5.56 7.64 19.00
C THR A 328 5.41 6.31 19.73
N VAL A 329 4.86 5.30 19.06
CA VAL A 329 4.69 3.97 19.63
C VAL A 329 6.03 3.27 19.86
N LEU A 330 6.95 3.28 18.89
CA LEU A 330 8.26 2.64 19.03
C LEU A 330 9.12 3.28 20.12
N TRP A 331 9.25 4.61 20.10
CA TRP A 331 10.03 5.34 21.10
C TRP A 331 9.37 5.27 22.49
N GLY A 332 8.04 5.33 22.57
CA GLY A 332 7.30 5.16 23.81
C GLY A 332 7.47 3.75 24.42
N MET A 333 7.38 2.70 23.59
CA MET A 333 7.67 1.32 24.03
C MET A 333 9.10 1.19 24.54
N LEU A 334 10.09 1.72 23.80
CA LEU A 334 11.49 1.68 24.21
C LEU A 334 11.70 2.39 25.56
N TRP A 335 11.06 3.53 25.75
CA TRP A 335 11.08 4.27 27.02
C TRP A 335 10.53 3.45 28.18
N CYS A 336 9.35 2.84 28.03
CA CYS A 336 8.76 1.97 29.05
C CYS A 336 9.69 0.82 29.42
N LEU A 337 10.21 0.10 28.43
CA LEU A 337 11.09 -1.07 28.65
C LEU A 337 12.39 -0.70 29.38
N ILE A 338 13.00 0.44 29.03
CA ILE A 338 14.23 0.90 29.68
C ILE A 338 13.94 1.40 31.10
N ARG A 339 12.82 2.10 31.30
CA ARG A 339 12.40 2.54 32.64
C ARG A 339 12.16 1.35 33.57
N GLU A 340 11.42 0.34 33.12
CA GLU A 340 11.14 -0.88 33.89
C GLU A 340 12.44 -1.51 34.39
N LYS A 341 13.44 -1.67 33.51
CA LYS A 341 14.74 -2.24 33.87
C LYS A 341 15.56 -1.37 34.82
N ASN A 342 15.49 -0.05 34.70
CA ASN A 342 16.31 0.89 35.49
C ASN A 342 15.69 1.28 36.84
N CYS A 343 14.38 1.16 37.02
CA CYS A 343 13.72 1.35 38.31
C CYS A 343 14.27 0.38 39.38
N GLU A 344 14.79 -0.78 38.97
CA GLU A 344 15.49 -1.73 39.84
C GLU A 344 16.89 -1.23 40.26
N ALA A 345 17.52 -0.30 39.52
CA ALA A 345 18.92 0.10 39.66
C ALA A 345 19.16 1.50 40.28
N LYS A 346 18.11 2.24 40.69
CA LYS A 346 18.18 3.55 41.40
C LYS A 346 19.02 4.69 40.75
N THR A 347 19.24 4.71 39.44
CA THR A 347 20.01 5.80 38.77
C THR A 347 19.10 6.88 38.15
N SER A 348 18.77 7.93 38.92
CA SER A 348 17.78 8.96 38.54
C SER A 348 18.19 9.90 37.38
N LYS A 349 19.46 10.35 37.34
CA LYS A 349 19.91 11.39 36.39
C LYS A 349 19.92 10.92 34.92
N ASN A 350 20.25 9.64 34.68
CA ASN A 350 20.30 9.08 33.33
C ASN A 350 18.90 8.88 32.72
N ILE A 351 17.88 8.65 33.55
CA ILE A 351 16.49 8.46 33.10
C ILE A 351 15.90 9.78 32.58
N SER A 352 16.21 10.91 33.20
CA SER A 352 15.71 12.22 32.74
C SER A 352 16.28 12.61 31.38
N LEU A 353 17.59 12.44 31.17
CA LEU A 353 18.24 12.71 29.88
C LEU A 353 17.70 11.79 28.77
N PHE A 354 17.50 10.50 29.08
CA PHE A 354 16.92 9.57 28.12
C PHE A 354 15.46 9.90 27.79
N SER A 355 14.67 10.33 28.78
CA SER A 355 13.29 10.78 28.54
C SER A 355 13.24 12.00 27.62
N LEU A 356 14.14 12.96 27.81
CA LEU A 356 14.28 14.10 26.91
C LEU A 356 14.64 13.67 25.49
N PHE A 357 15.60 12.75 25.34
CA PHE A 357 15.96 12.19 24.03
C PHE A 357 14.76 11.56 23.30
N ILE A 358 13.96 10.76 24.01
CA ILE A 358 12.74 10.15 23.46
C ILE A 358 11.75 11.20 22.97
N VAL A 359 11.48 12.24 23.77
CA VAL A 359 10.59 13.33 23.39
C VAL A 359 11.13 14.06 22.15
N LEU A 360 12.43 14.34 22.10
CA LEU A 360 13.06 14.98 20.94
C LEU A 360 12.94 14.15 19.67
N MET A 361 13.07 12.82 19.74
CA MET A 361 12.88 11.96 18.58
C MET A 361 11.43 11.94 18.08
N ILE A 362 10.44 11.92 19.00
CA ILE A 362 9.01 11.95 18.65
C ILE A 362 8.63 13.29 18.02
N VAL A 363 9.03 14.40 18.65
CA VAL A 363 8.78 15.76 18.13
C VAL A 363 9.55 15.98 16.83
N GLY A 364 10.80 15.51 16.75
CA GLY A 364 11.60 15.56 15.52
C GLY A 364 10.93 14.85 14.35
N GLN A 365 10.38 13.64 14.56
CA GLN A 365 9.59 12.94 13.56
C GLN A 365 8.38 13.77 13.10
N ALA A 366 7.63 14.38 14.03
CA ALA A 366 6.49 15.24 13.69
C ALA A 366 6.92 16.43 12.84
N VAL A 367 7.97 17.14 13.25
CA VAL A 367 8.55 18.27 12.52
C VAL A 367 9.01 17.84 11.12
N ALA A 368 9.64 16.67 10.97
CA ALA A 368 10.05 16.17 9.66
C ALA A 368 8.85 15.98 8.70
N ARG A 369 7.70 15.49 9.19
CA ARG A 369 6.51 15.31 8.36
C ARG A 369 5.86 16.63 7.94
N VAL A 370 5.91 17.65 8.79
CA VAL A 370 5.48 19.01 8.48
C VAL A 370 6.46 19.67 7.51
N TRP A 371 7.77 19.56 7.76
CA TRP A 371 8.84 20.03 6.86
C TRP A 371 8.66 19.45 5.45
N TYR A 372 8.36 18.16 5.34
CA TYR A 372 8.17 17.52 4.04
C TYR A 372 6.89 17.95 3.30
N GLY A 373 6.02 18.74 3.94
CA GLY A 373 4.77 19.27 3.36
C GLY A 373 3.68 18.21 3.18
N VAL A 374 3.83 17.05 3.83
CA VAL A 374 2.97 15.87 3.60
C VAL A 374 1.90 15.67 4.67
N HIS A 375 1.98 16.40 5.78
CA HIS A 375 1.01 16.40 6.88
C HIS A 375 0.87 17.79 7.50
N TYR A 376 -0.32 18.14 7.96
CA TYR A 376 -0.53 19.32 8.77
C TYR A 376 0.06 19.15 10.18
N ILE A 377 0.22 20.26 10.91
CA ILE A 377 0.71 20.23 12.29
C ILE A 377 -0.28 19.45 13.17
N SER A 378 -1.57 19.70 13.01
CA SER A 378 -2.70 19.04 13.66
C SER A 378 -2.69 17.52 13.45
N ASP A 379 -2.42 17.04 12.23
CA ASP A 379 -2.27 15.61 11.94
C ASP A 379 -1.18 14.97 12.81
N THR A 380 -0.05 15.66 12.97
CA THR A 380 1.09 15.13 13.74
C THR A 380 0.84 15.16 15.25
N ILE A 381 0.19 16.21 15.76
CA ILE A 381 -0.21 16.30 17.18
C ILE A 381 -1.23 15.22 17.53
N ALA A 382 -2.22 14.99 16.66
CA ALA A 382 -3.19 13.92 16.84
C ALA A 382 -2.52 12.54 16.83
N SER A 383 -1.56 12.31 15.92
CA SER A 383 -0.76 11.08 15.90
C SER A 383 0.06 10.86 17.18
N ILE A 384 0.69 11.90 17.72
CA ILE A 384 1.42 11.80 18.99
C ILE A 384 0.46 11.44 20.12
N THR A 385 -0.68 12.12 20.20
CA THR A 385 -1.70 11.88 21.23
C THR A 385 -2.22 10.45 21.17
N LEU A 386 -2.59 9.99 19.98
CA LEU A 386 -3.05 8.63 19.74
C LEU A 386 -1.95 7.60 20.07
N GLY A 387 -0.70 7.86 19.68
CA GLY A 387 0.43 6.99 19.97
C GLY A 387 0.69 6.86 21.47
N ILE A 388 0.62 7.97 22.22
CA ILE A 388 0.75 7.95 23.69
C ILE A 388 -0.37 7.10 24.31
N VAL A 389 -1.61 7.24 23.85
CA VAL A 389 -2.73 6.41 24.33
C VAL A 389 -2.47 4.93 24.05
N ILE A 390 -2.02 4.59 22.85
CA ILE A 390 -1.67 3.20 22.47
C ILE A 390 -0.55 2.65 23.36
N VAL A 391 0.50 3.42 23.63
CA VAL A 391 1.62 3.02 24.51
C VAL A 391 1.14 2.81 25.95
N ILE A 392 0.28 3.68 26.47
CA ILE A 392 -0.30 3.53 27.81
C ILE A 392 -1.14 2.26 27.89
N LEU A 393 -2.00 2.00 26.90
CA LEU A 393 -2.83 0.79 26.85
C LEU A 393 -1.97 -0.47 26.75
N TRP A 394 -0.95 -0.46 25.91
CA TRP A 394 0.00 -1.56 25.80
C TRP A 394 0.75 -1.81 27.11
N SER A 395 1.26 -0.76 27.77
CA SER A 395 1.95 -0.87 29.06
C SER A 395 1.03 -1.43 30.14
N LYS A 396 -0.24 -0.98 30.20
CA LYS A 396 -1.25 -1.54 31.11
C LYS A 396 -1.55 -3.01 30.81
N TRP A 397 -1.73 -3.38 29.55
CA TRP A 397 -2.01 -4.77 29.16
C TRP A 397 -0.82 -5.70 29.44
N ARG A 398 0.41 -5.20 29.28
CA ARG A 398 1.64 -5.93 29.61
C ARG A 398 1.72 -6.29 31.10
N HIS A 399 1.26 -5.41 31.99
CA HIS A 399 1.31 -5.58 33.45
C HIS A 399 -0.01 -6.03 34.07
N SER A 400 -1.04 -6.32 33.25
CA SER A 400 -2.33 -6.78 33.75
C SER A 400 -2.16 -8.09 34.51
N LYS A 401 -2.72 -8.17 35.73
CA LYS A 401 -2.71 -9.39 36.55
C LYS A 401 -3.69 -10.45 36.05
N GLU A 402 -4.79 -10.03 35.43
CA GLU A 402 -5.86 -10.91 34.98
C GLU A 402 -5.54 -11.54 33.62
N ILE A 403 -5.17 -10.71 32.64
CA ILE A 403 -4.91 -11.14 31.26
C ILE A 403 -3.59 -10.52 30.79
N PRO A 404 -2.42 -11.09 31.18
CA PRO A 404 -1.13 -10.53 30.79
C PRO A 404 -0.91 -10.69 29.29
N LEU A 405 -0.42 -9.63 28.62
CA LEU A 405 -0.12 -9.61 27.17
C LEU A 405 0.60 -10.89 26.68
N LYS A 406 1.63 -11.34 27.42
CA LYS A 406 2.43 -12.52 27.04
C LYS A 406 1.58 -13.80 26.94
N HIS A 407 0.58 -13.96 27.80
CA HIS A 407 -0.33 -15.11 27.76
C HIS A 407 -1.28 -15.00 26.57
N SER A 408 -1.81 -13.80 26.29
CA SER A 408 -2.69 -13.56 25.15
C SER A 408 -1.99 -13.86 23.82
N ILE A 409 -0.81 -13.28 23.59
CA ILE A 409 -0.09 -13.44 22.32
C ILE A 409 0.52 -14.83 22.13
N ALA A 410 0.69 -15.61 23.21
CA ALA A 410 1.10 -17.01 23.13
C ALA A 410 -0.05 -17.96 22.76
N SER A 411 -1.30 -17.47 22.81
CA SER A 411 -2.49 -18.23 22.46
C SER A 411 -2.77 -18.12 20.96
N LYS A 412 -3.00 -19.27 20.30
CA LYS A 412 -3.42 -19.29 18.89
C LYS A 412 -4.78 -18.64 18.66
N TRP A 413 -5.67 -18.69 19.66
CA TRP A 413 -7.01 -18.13 19.56
C TRP A 413 -7.01 -16.60 19.50
N PHE A 414 -6.02 -15.94 20.13
CA PHE A 414 -5.85 -14.49 20.01
C PHE A 414 -5.56 -14.10 18.55
N TRP A 415 -4.62 -14.79 17.91
CA TRP A 415 -4.26 -14.54 16.51
C TRP A 415 -5.37 -14.92 15.54
N LEU A 416 -6.11 -16.00 15.80
CA LEU A 416 -7.29 -16.34 15.00
C LEU A 416 -8.36 -15.26 15.10
N GLY A 417 -8.67 -14.80 16.32
CA GLY A 417 -9.63 -13.72 16.54
C GLY A 417 -9.23 -12.41 15.83
N ALA A 418 -7.96 -12.03 15.94
CA ALA A 418 -7.42 -10.86 15.23
C ALA A 418 -7.49 -11.03 13.71
N THR A 419 -7.17 -12.22 13.19
CA THR A 419 -7.24 -12.54 11.75
C THR A 419 -8.67 -12.43 11.24
N ILE A 420 -9.65 -13.02 11.95
CA ILE A 420 -11.07 -12.93 11.58
C ILE A 420 -11.54 -11.48 11.61
N PHE A 421 -11.23 -10.74 12.67
CA PHE A 421 -11.62 -9.34 12.80
C PHE A 421 -11.07 -8.47 11.66
N VAL A 422 -9.77 -8.54 11.39
CA VAL A 422 -9.16 -7.79 10.28
C VAL A 422 -9.67 -8.29 8.93
N GLY A 423 -9.93 -9.59 8.77
CA GLY A 423 -10.51 -10.15 7.55
C GLY A 423 -11.92 -9.63 7.22
N VAL A 424 -12.78 -9.49 8.24
CA VAL A 424 -14.11 -8.88 8.09
C VAL A 424 -13.99 -7.41 7.69
N ILE A 425 -13.07 -6.67 8.31
CA ILE A 425 -12.85 -5.26 7.94
C ILE A 425 -12.25 -5.13 6.55
N ALA A 426 -11.32 -6.01 6.16
CA ALA A 426 -10.72 -6.05 4.84
C ALA A 426 -11.78 -6.30 3.74
N SER A 427 -12.74 -7.20 3.99
CA SER A 427 -13.81 -7.50 3.02
C SER A 427 -14.78 -6.35 2.83
N VAL A 428 -15.02 -5.55 3.87
CA VAL A 428 -15.89 -4.36 3.82
C VAL A 428 -15.16 -3.18 3.18
N THR A 429 -13.91 -2.92 3.58
CA THR A 429 -13.16 -1.74 3.16
C THR A 429 -12.50 -1.88 1.79
N GLN A 430 -12.22 -3.11 1.35
CA GLN A 430 -11.59 -3.42 0.06
C GLN A 430 -10.21 -2.76 -0.13
N LEU A 431 -9.55 -2.37 0.97
CA LEU A 431 -8.23 -1.74 0.94
C LEU A 431 -7.12 -2.80 0.84
N PRO A 432 -6.16 -2.69 -0.11
CA PRO A 432 -5.06 -3.64 -0.24
C PRO A 432 -4.26 -3.83 1.06
N ASP A 433 -4.00 -2.75 1.79
CA ASP A 433 -3.26 -2.80 3.06
C ASP A 433 -3.95 -3.69 4.10
N HIS A 434 -5.29 -3.67 4.17
CA HIS A 434 -6.03 -4.54 5.09
C HIS A 434 -5.97 -6.01 4.67
N VAL A 435 -5.94 -6.30 3.37
CA VAL A 435 -5.74 -7.67 2.85
C VAL A 435 -4.33 -8.17 3.19
N TYR A 436 -3.31 -7.32 3.06
CA TYR A 436 -1.93 -7.68 3.43
C TYR A 436 -1.77 -7.91 4.93
N LEU A 437 -2.46 -7.12 5.77
CA LEU A 437 -2.50 -7.32 7.22
C LEU A 437 -3.23 -8.59 7.63
N PHE A 438 -4.37 -8.89 6.99
CA PHE A 438 -5.07 -10.16 7.16
C PHE A 438 -4.13 -11.34 6.86
N SER A 439 -3.40 -11.27 5.74
CA SER A 439 -2.43 -12.28 5.34
C SER A 439 -1.27 -12.45 6.34
N ALA A 440 -0.73 -11.34 6.84
CA ALA A 440 0.30 -11.34 7.88
C ALA A 440 -0.20 -11.99 9.19
N LEU A 441 -1.41 -11.64 9.64
CA LEU A 441 -2.02 -12.21 10.84
C LEU A 441 -2.28 -13.72 10.70
N LEU A 442 -2.76 -14.14 9.52
CA LEU A 442 -2.95 -15.56 9.21
C LEU A 442 -1.62 -16.32 9.28
N ALA A 443 -0.52 -15.75 8.79
CA ALA A 443 0.80 -16.35 8.90
C ALA A 443 1.26 -16.52 10.34
N ILE A 444 1.02 -15.52 11.21
CA ILE A 444 1.34 -15.61 12.64
C ILE A 444 0.47 -16.69 13.31
N PHE A 445 -0.84 -16.70 13.02
CA PHE A 445 -1.76 -17.71 13.54
C PHE A 445 -1.29 -19.14 13.22
N LEU A 446 -0.91 -19.41 11.97
CA LEU A 446 -0.45 -20.74 11.54
C LEU A 446 0.96 -21.10 12.02
N SER A 447 1.77 -20.11 12.42
CA SER A 447 3.15 -20.33 12.87
C SER A 447 3.35 -20.28 14.38
N ILE A 448 2.32 -19.92 15.15
CA ILE A 448 2.46 -19.66 16.59
C ILE A 448 2.93 -20.88 17.40
N GLU A 449 2.61 -22.09 16.97
CA GLU A 449 3.01 -23.34 17.64
C GLU A 449 4.53 -23.58 17.58
N PHE A 450 5.21 -22.98 16.59
CA PHE A 450 6.67 -23.05 16.50
C PHE A 450 7.37 -22.15 17.53
N VAL A 451 6.70 -21.12 18.05
CA VAL A 451 7.30 -20.11 18.94
C VAL A 451 7.63 -20.72 20.31
N PRO A 452 8.88 -20.59 20.81
CA PRO A 452 9.23 -21.03 22.16
C PRO A 452 8.43 -20.26 23.22
N LYS A 453 7.69 -20.97 24.08
CA LYS A 453 6.92 -20.36 25.17
C LYS A 453 7.78 -20.01 26.40
N TYR A 454 8.94 -20.63 26.51
CA TYR A 454 9.93 -20.40 27.56
C TYR A 454 11.14 -19.63 27.01
N SER A 455 11.85 -18.92 27.89
CA SER A 455 13.06 -18.19 27.52
C SER A 455 14.20 -19.16 27.20
N LEU A 456 14.73 -19.07 26.00
CA LEU A 456 15.91 -19.81 25.57
C LEU A 456 17.14 -18.91 25.65
N THR A 457 18.20 -19.40 26.28
CA THR A 457 19.49 -18.70 26.35
C THR A 457 20.40 -19.14 25.22
N LEU A 458 20.87 -18.18 24.41
CA LEU A 458 21.81 -18.40 23.32
C LEU A 458 23.02 -17.49 23.47
N SER A 459 24.16 -17.90 22.91
CA SER A 459 25.32 -17.03 22.75
C SER A 459 24.97 -15.83 21.85
N VAL A 460 25.66 -14.69 22.06
CA VAL A 460 25.49 -13.48 21.22
C VAL A 460 25.66 -13.81 19.74
N PHE A 461 26.70 -14.59 19.40
CA PHE A 461 26.97 -15.02 18.03
C PHE A 461 25.78 -15.75 17.39
N ASN A 462 25.22 -16.76 18.08
CA ASN A 462 24.09 -17.54 17.56
C ASN A 462 22.83 -16.70 17.36
N ARG A 463 22.61 -15.68 18.20
CA ARG A 463 21.50 -14.76 18.04
C ARG A 463 21.67 -13.85 16.82
N CYS A 464 22.86 -13.31 16.60
CA CYS A 464 23.18 -12.51 15.42
C CYS A 464 23.06 -13.33 14.12
N VAL A 465 23.58 -14.57 14.12
CA VAL A 465 23.44 -15.48 12.97
C VAL A 465 21.97 -15.77 12.67
N THR A 466 21.15 -15.99 13.69
CA THR A 466 19.71 -16.23 13.52
C THR A 466 19.01 -15.02 12.89
N ALA A 467 19.28 -13.81 13.37
CA ALA A 467 18.73 -12.59 12.79
C ALA A 467 19.19 -12.38 11.35
N LEU A 468 20.46 -12.64 11.04
CA LEU A 468 21.00 -12.52 9.68
C LEU A 468 20.35 -13.49 8.70
N ILE A 469 20.21 -14.77 9.06
CA ILE A 469 19.52 -15.77 8.22
C ILE A 469 18.06 -15.36 7.98
N THR A 470 17.41 -14.84 9.03
CA THR A 470 16.03 -14.35 8.93
C THR A 470 15.95 -13.19 7.94
N LEU A 471 16.84 -12.20 8.05
CA LEU A 471 16.92 -11.04 7.17
C LEU A 471 17.17 -11.43 5.71
N ILE A 472 18.13 -12.32 5.45
CA ILE A 472 18.44 -12.79 4.09
C ILE A 472 17.19 -13.39 3.44
N GLY A 473 16.45 -14.25 4.16
CA GLY A 473 15.23 -14.82 3.63
C GLY A 473 14.15 -13.78 3.32
N ILE A 474 13.95 -12.78 4.20
CA ILE A 474 12.99 -11.68 3.94
C ILE A 474 13.37 -10.90 2.68
N VAL A 475 14.65 -10.59 2.50
CA VAL A 475 15.14 -9.86 1.31
C VAL A 475 14.93 -10.69 0.03
N VAL A 476 15.23 -11.99 0.08
CA VAL A 476 15.01 -12.90 -1.06
C VAL A 476 13.53 -12.99 -1.40
N ILE A 477 12.66 -13.19 -0.40
CA ILE A 477 11.20 -13.23 -0.59
C ILE A 477 10.73 -11.92 -1.21
N GLY A 478 11.15 -10.77 -0.66
CA GLY A 478 10.78 -9.44 -1.15
C GLY A 478 11.20 -9.22 -2.60
N TYR A 479 12.39 -9.67 -2.99
CA TYR A 479 12.86 -9.59 -4.38
C TYR A 479 11.97 -10.40 -5.33
N PHE A 480 11.66 -11.66 -5.00
CA PHE A 480 10.80 -12.49 -5.83
C PHE A 480 9.38 -11.94 -5.94
N VAL A 481 8.79 -11.52 -4.81
CA VAL A 481 7.46 -10.90 -4.76
C VAL A 481 7.41 -9.65 -5.63
N SER A 482 8.39 -8.76 -5.50
CA SER A 482 8.46 -7.52 -6.29
C SER A 482 8.61 -7.82 -7.79
N SER A 483 9.41 -8.83 -8.16
CA SER A 483 9.62 -9.22 -9.55
C SER A 483 8.35 -9.79 -10.19
N LEU A 484 7.65 -10.70 -9.49
CA LEU A 484 6.37 -11.27 -9.95
C LEU A 484 5.25 -10.22 -10.03
N ALA A 485 5.19 -9.31 -9.05
CA ALA A 485 4.18 -8.25 -9.03
C ALA A 485 4.37 -7.28 -10.22
N HIS A 486 5.62 -6.94 -10.56
CA HIS A 486 5.93 -6.00 -11.63
C HIS A 486 5.59 -6.52 -13.04
N SER A 487 5.70 -7.84 -13.26
CA SER A 487 5.37 -8.48 -14.54
C SER A 487 3.86 -8.62 -14.79
N SER A 488 3.03 -8.42 -13.75
CA SER A 488 1.59 -8.59 -13.84
C SER A 488 0.87 -7.28 -14.21
N THR A 489 -0.12 -7.35 -15.10
CA THR A 489 -0.97 -6.22 -15.50
C THR A 489 -2.36 -6.26 -14.87
N VAL A 490 -2.69 -7.34 -14.15
CA VAL A 490 -3.99 -7.54 -13.50
C VAL A 490 -3.86 -7.23 -12.01
N SER A 491 -4.56 -6.19 -11.55
CA SER A 491 -4.51 -5.73 -10.15
C SER A 491 -4.82 -6.84 -9.14
N LEU A 492 -5.81 -7.69 -9.41
CA LEU A 492 -6.15 -8.82 -8.53
C LEU A 492 -4.99 -9.82 -8.37
N ILE A 493 -4.26 -10.10 -9.45
CA ILE A 493 -3.07 -10.97 -9.42
C ILE A 493 -1.96 -10.31 -8.58
N VAL A 494 -1.74 -9.00 -8.76
CA VAL A 494 -0.73 -8.26 -7.97
C VAL A 494 -1.08 -8.26 -6.48
N VAL A 495 -2.36 -8.04 -6.11
CA VAL A 495 -2.82 -8.15 -4.71
C VAL A 495 -2.59 -9.57 -4.17
N ALA A 496 -2.89 -10.61 -4.95
CA ALA A 496 -2.65 -11.99 -4.54
C ALA A 496 -1.15 -12.27 -4.31
N ILE A 497 -0.27 -11.85 -5.24
CA ILE A 497 1.18 -12.00 -5.13
C ILE A 497 1.70 -11.30 -3.87
N ASN A 498 1.30 -10.03 -3.65
CA ASN A 498 1.73 -9.27 -2.47
C ASN A 498 1.17 -9.87 -1.17
N SER A 499 -0.06 -10.39 -1.18
CA SER A 499 -0.67 -11.05 -0.02
C SER A 499 0.08 -12.35 0.32
N ILE A 500 0.39 -13.19 -0.66
CA ILE A 500 1.20 -14.39 -0.49
C ILE A 500 2.61 -14.00 -0.01
N GLY A 501 3.20 -12.96 -0.59
CA GLY A 501 4.49 -12.41 -0.17
C GLY A 501 4.50 -12.00 1.30
N SER A 502 3.48 -11.26 1.75
CA SER A 502 3.26 -10.89 3.15
C SER A 502 3.15 -12.13 4.05
N PHE A 503 2.33 -13.11 3.65
CA PHE A 503 2.17 -14.37 4.38
C PHE A 503 3.51 -15.09 4.58
N VAL A 504 4.24 -15.30 3.49
CA VAL A 504 5.51 -16.04 3.49
C VAL A 504 6.59 -15.27 4.25
N ALA A 505 6.69 -13.95 4.07
CA ALA A 505 7.67 -13.13 4.77
C ALA A 505 7.43 -13.10 6.28
N VAL A 506 6.18 -12.91 6.73
CA VAL A 506 5.84 -12.91 8.16
C VAL A 506 6.00 -14.30 8.76
N GLY A 507 5.52 -15.34 8.06
CA GLY A 507 5.73 -16.73 8.44
C GLY A 507 7.20 -17.08 8.59
N TRP A 508 8.05 -16.70 7.63
CA TRP A 508 9.51 -16.85 7.70
C TRP A 508 10.09 -16.16 8.94
N THR A 509 9.66 -14.92 9.20
CA THR A 509 10.14 -14.11 10.32
C THR A 509 9.73 -14.69 11.68
N VAL A 510 8.66 -15.49 11.76
CA VAL A 510 8.25 -16.17 13.01
C VAL A 510 8.88 -17.56 13.12
N ILE A 511 8.79 -18.38 12.08
CA ILE A 511 9.17 -19.80 12.11
C ILE A 511 10.69 -19.96 12.21
N VAL A 512 11.45 -19.30 11.34
CA VAL A 512 12.90 -19.50 11.23
C VAL A 512 13.64 -19.17 12.53
N PRO A 513 13.47 -17.98 13.13
CA PRO A 513 14.13 -17.71 14.40
C PRO A 513 13.63 -18.64 15.50
N SER A 514 12.35 -19.02 15.51
CA SER A 514 11.81 -19.96 16.50
C SER A 514 12.46 -21.34 16.46
N LEU A 515 12.64 -21.91 15.26
CA LEU A 515 13.29 -23.20 15.05
C LEU A 515 14.80 -23.14 15.36
N LEU A 516 15.49 -22.11 14.87
CA LEU A 516 16.92 -21.93 15.11
C LEU A 516 17.20 -21.74 16.61
N TYR A 517 16.37 -20.97 17.32
CA TYR A 517 16.50 -20.80 18.76
C TYR A 517 16.40 -22.15 19.49
N LYS A 518 15.38 -22.98 19.18
CA LYS A 518 15.22 -24.31 19.78
C LYS A 518 16.41 -25.22 19.48
N LYS A 519 16.84 -25.28 18.22
CA LYS A 519 17.92 -26.18 17.76
C LYS A 519 19.27 -25.81 18.40
N LEU A 520 19.62 -24.53 18.41
CA LEU A 520 20.90 -24.06 18.94
C LEU A 520 20.97 -24.16 20.47
N ALA A 521 19.86 -23.94 21.17
CA ALA A 521 19.81 -24.10 22.62
C ALA A 521 19.96 -25.58 23.04
N ASN A 522 19.29 -26.51 22.34
CA ASN A 522 19.43 -27.94 22.60
C ASN A 522 20.86 -28.44 22.38
N LYS A 523 21.53 -27.95 21.32
CA LYS A 523 22.94 -28.30 21.05
C LYS A 523 23.89 -27.79 22.14
N ALA A 524 23.63 -26.60 22.70
CA ALA A 524 24.42 -26.07 23.80
C ALA A 524 24.26 -26.92 25.07
N CYS A 525 23.03 -27.38 25.37
CA CYS A 525 22.78 -28.27 26.51
C CYS A 525 23.44 -29.64 26.33
N SER A 526 23.37 -30.24 25.14
CA SER A 526 23.99 -31.55 24.89
C SER A 526 25.51 -31.52 24.92
N LEU A 527 26.13 -30.42 24.47
CA LEU A 527 27.57 -30.23 24.60
C LEU A 527 27.97 -30.09 26.07
N LYS A 528 27.23 -29.31 26.86
CA LYS A 528 27.52 -29.14 28.29
C LYS A 528 27.46 -30.49 29.05
N ALA A 529 26.42 -31.28 28.80
CA ALA A 529 26.25 -32.62 29.40
C ALA A 529 27.30 -33.67 28.94
N LYS A 530 28.13 -33.36 27.95
CA LYS A 530 29.21 -34.25 27.47
C LYS A 530 30.58 -33.87 28.04
N PHE A 531 30.71 -32.68 28.64
CA PHE A 531 31.93 -32.16 29.24
C PHE A 531 31.86 -32.07 30.78
N ASP A 532 30.64 -32.09 31.34
CA ASP A 532 30.37 -32.40 32.75
C ASP A 532 30.28 -33.93 32.93
#